data_AF-A0A0E0I2J6-F1
#
_entry.id   AF-A0A0E0I2J6-F1
#
_cell.length_a   1.000
_cell.length_b   1.000
_cell.length_c   1.000
_cell.angle_alpha   90.00
_cell.angle_beta   90.00
_cell.angle_gamma   90.00
#
_symmetry.space_group_name_H-M   'P 1'
#
loop_
_entity.id
_entity.type
_entity.pdbx_description
1 polymer ?
#
loop_
_entity_poly.entity_id
_entity_poly.type
_entity_poly.pdbx_seq_one_letter_code
_entity_poly.pdbx_strand_id
1 'polypeptide(L)'
;MPPLHAVSPAAAAAPPRALSSAARVPQRPESRQLWWWVLRAIGHPECLPVNEPSFYQWLCSSRIRIREHLQRGFDTVVTLVAWTIWKERNGRIFNQQQRTWVDIVKGMAAEATLWRQANQAIPALIFRREFVLRHATIEEIEAEKSVIEDQARERMEKAIETVQNNFNTVRTGRANPAMLDRIEVEYYGTPVNLKSIAQINTPDATSLLIQPYDKSSLKLIEKTIVAANLGVTPSNDGEVIRVTVPPLTSDRRKELAKTVAKLAEEGKVAIRNIRRDAIKAYDKLEKEKKLSEDNVKDLSADLQKVTDEYMKKIEAIQKQKEQELMKI
;
A
#
# COMPACT_ATOMS: atom_id res chain seq x y z
N MET A 1 33.73 71.47 -5.24
CA MET A 1 32.63 72.16 -4.51
C MET A 1 31.54 72.50 -5.53
N PRO A 2 30.25 72.41 -5.18
CA PRO A 2 29.33 71.25 -5.07
C PRO A 2 28.22 71.40 -6.17
N PRO A 3 26.96 70.87 -6.11
CA PRO A 3 26.31 70.00 -5.13
C PRO A 3 25.46 68.82 -5.67
N LEU A 4 25.03 68.01 -4.70
CA LEU A 4 24.00 66.97 -4.76
C LEU A 4 22.61 67.55 -5.11
N HIS A 5 21.79 66.81 -5.87
CA HIS A 5 20.36 66.66 -5.59
C HIS A 5 19.79 65.39 -6.26
N ALA A 6 18.91 64.74 -5.52
CA ALA A 6 18.24 63.47 -5.77
C ALA A 6 17.27 63.50 -6.97
N VAL A 7 16.91 62.32 -7.50
CA VAL A 7 15.54 61.79 -7.66
C VAL A 7 15.63 60.38 -8.28
N SER A 8 15.02 59.39 -7.63
CA SER A 8 14.76 58.04 -8.17
C SER A 8 13.48 58.05 -9.00
N PRO A 9 13.35 57.24 -10.07
CA PRO A 9 12.38 56.14 -9.96
C PRO A 9 12.80 54.83 -10.66
N ALA A 10 12.14 53.78 -10.20
CA ALA A 10 12.21 52.39 -10.62
C ALA A 10 12.04 52.17 -12.14
N ALA A 11 12.78 51.19 -12.69
CA ALA A 11 12.21 50.02 -13.38
C ALA A 11 13.31 49.07 -13.92
N ALA A 12 13.05 47.78 -13.73
CA ALA A 12 13.44 46.65 -14.58
C ALA A 12 14.92 46.19 -14.60
N ALA A 13 15.18 45.22 -13.71
CA ALA A 13 16.01 44.02 -13.87
C ALA A 13 16.99 43.92 -15.06
N ALA A 14 18.28 44.02 -14.76
CA ALA A 14 19.37 43.65 -15.67
C ALA A 14 19.68 42.14 -15.60
N PRO A 15 19.82 41.41 -16.72
CA PRO A 15 20.53 40.14 -16.76
C PRO A 15 22.05 40.39 -16.73
N PRO A 16 22.85 39.52 -16.08
CA PRO A 16 24.27 39.76 -15.88
C PRO A 16 25.11 39.56 -17.16
N ARG A 17 26.14 40.40 -17.23
CA ARG A 17 27.20 40.49 -18.25
C ARG A 17 27.86 39.15 -18.59
N ALA A 18 28.23 39.06 -19.86
CA ALA A 18 29.03 38.03 -20.50
C ALA A 18 30.30 37.64 -19.72
N LEU A 19 30.52 36.34 -19.58
CA LEU A 19 31.82 35.75 -19.25
C LEU A 19 32.55 35.41 -20.54
N SER A 20 33.63 36.14 -20.80
CA SER A 20 34.66 35.73 -21.76
C SER A 20 35.37 34.49 -21.23
N SER A 21 35.38 33.40 -21.99
CA SER A 21 36.60 32.63 -22.21
C SER A 21 36.38 31.73 -23.42
N ALA A 22 37.19 31.97 -24.45
CA ALA A 22 37.26 31.14 -25.63
C ALA A 22 37.55 29.69 -25.23
N ALA A 23 36.64 28.78 -25.58
CA ALA A 23 36.79 27.35 -25.40
C ALA A 23 38.01 26.89 -26.23
N ARG A 24 39.11 26.63 -25.53
CA ARG A 24 40.26 25.93 -26.08
C ARG A 24 39.79 24.49 -26.37
N VAL A 25 39.62 24.14 -27.63
CA VAL A 25 39.29 22.76 -28.04
C VAL A 25 40.34 21.81 -27.46
N PRO A 26 39.97 20.84 -26.61
CA PRO A 26 40.97 19.99 -25.97
C PRO A 26 41.66 19.10 -27.01
N GLN A 27 42.97 19.29 -27.15
CA GLN A 27 43.84 18.41 -27.91
C GLN A 27 44.02 17.09 -27.14
N ARG A 28 43.49 16.00 -27.71
CA ARG A 28 43.46 14.59 -27.23
C ARG A 28 42.39 14.30 -26.17
N PRO A 29 41.31 13.58 -26.52
CA PRO A 29 40.44 13.00 -25.51
C PRO A 29 41.09 11.77 -24.89
N GLU A 30 41.03 11.69 -23.57
CA GLU A 30 41.49 10.55 -22.80
C GLU A 30 40.65 9.32 -23.16
N SER A 31 41.28 8.18 -23.39
CA SER A 31 40.63 6.87 -23.59
C SER A 31 39.51 6.61 -22.57
N ARG A 32 39.66 7.18 -21.37
CA ARG A 32 38.69 7.22 -20.28
C ARG A 32 37.30 7.72 -20.68
N GLN A 33 37.20 8.74 -21.54
CA GLN A 33 35.92 9.27 -21.99
C GLN A 33 35.15 8.23 -22.82
N LEU A 34 35.85 7.52 -23.71
CA LEU A 34 35.25 6.49 -24.54
C LEU A 34 34.76 5.31 -23.69
N TRP A 35 35.56 4.88 -22.72
CA TRP A 35 35.16 3.88 -21.73
C TRP A 35 33.92 4.31 -20.95
N TRP A 36 33.86 5.57 -20.50
CA TRP A 36 32.71 6.09 -19.76
C TRP A 36 31.41 6.03 -20.58
N TRP A 37 31.45 6.47 -21.84
CA TRP A 37 30.27 6.44 -22.72
C TRP A 37 29.79 5.03 -23.02
N VAL A 38 30.71 4.10 -23.27
CA VAL A 38 30.35 2.71 -23.59
C VAL A 38 29.81 1.98 -22.35
N LEU A 39 30.47 2.12 -21.20
CA LEU A 39 30.01 1.53 -19.95
C LEU A 39 28.63 2.08 -19.54
N ARG A 40 28.39 3.38 -19.75
CA ARG A 40 27.07 3.99 -19.54
C ARG A 40 26.01 3.43 -20.49
N ALA A 41 26.34 3.18 -21.76
CA ALA A 41 25.40 2.61 -22.74
C ALA A 41 24.99 1.16 -22.39
N ILE A 42 25.92 0.38 -21.83
CA ILE A 42 25.67 -1.00 -21.37
C ILE A 42 24.91 -1.00 -20.04
N GLY A 43 24.90 0.12 -19.31
CA GLY A 43 24.20 0.27 -18.03
C GLY A 43 25.06 -0.03 -16.81
N HIS A 44 26.40 -0.05 -16.96
CA HIS A 44 27.37 -0.34 -15.90
C HIS A 44 28.40 0.80 -15.71
N PRO A 45 27.97 2.05 -15.43
CA PRO A 45 28.88 3.17 -15.21
C PRO A 45 29.81 2.99 -13.99
N GLU A 46 29.45 2.13 -13.03
CA GLU A 46 30.23 1.79 -11.84
C GLU A 46 31.50 0.99 -12.14
N CYS A 47 31.65 0.46 -13.35
CA CYS A 47 32.84 -0.27 -13.78
C CYS A 47 33.91 0.65 -14.41
N LEU A 48 33.78 1.97 -14.29
CA LEU A 48 34.78 2.89 -14.81
C LEU A 48 36.14 2.67 -14.10
N PRO A 49 37.26 2.55 -14.84
CA PRO A 49 38.58 2.46 -14.23
C PRO A 49 38.87 3.75 -13.46
N VAL A 50 39.22 3.60 -12.18
CA VAL A 50 39.54 4.72 -11.29
C VAL A 50 41.04 4.80 -11.05
N ASN A 51 41.65 3.74 -10.51
CA ASN A 51 43.05 3.73 -10.07
C ASN A 51 43.72 2.35 -10.20
N GLU A 52 43.21 1.48 -11.07
CA GLU A 52 43.74 0.12 -11.21
C GLU A 52 45.14 0.10 -11.89
N PRO A 53 46.10 -0.72 -11.39
CA PRO A 53 47.47 -0.72 -11.90
C PRO A 53 47.61 -1.27 -13.32
N SER A 54 46.63 -2.06 -13.79
CA SER A 54 46.64 -2.67 -15.12
C SER A 54 45.24 -2.91 -15.65
N PHE A 55 45.12 -2.94 -16.99
CA PHE A 55 43.87 -3.27 -17.67
C PHE A 55 43.31 -4.64 -17.27
N TYR A 56 44.20 -5.63 -17.07
CA TYR A 56 43.83 -6.96 -16.62
C TYR A 56 43.19 -6.94 -15.22
N GLN A 57 43.81 -6.25 -14.27
CA GLN A 57 43.27 -6.13 -12.91
C GLN A 57 41.95 -5.36 -12.87
N TRP A 58 41.81 -4.33 -13.71
CA TRP A 58 40.54 -3.63 -13.89
C TRP A 58 39.44 -4.55 -14.45
N LEU A 59 39.76 -5.35 -15.47
CA LEU A 59 38.82 -6.30 -16.07
C LEU A 59 38.36 -7.34 -15.03
N CYS A 60 39.30 -7.94 -14.28
CA CYS A 60 38.97 -8.87 -13.21
C CYS A 60 38.09 -8.23 -12.13
N SER A 61 38.41 -7.01 -11.70
CA SER A 61 37.63 -6.28 -10.67
C SER A 61 36.23 -5.90 -11.16
N SER A 62 36.11 -5.50 -12.43
CA SER A 62 34.83 -5.17 -13.05
C SER A 62 33.96 -6.42 -13.23
N ARG A 63 34.57 -7.56 -13.58
CA ARG A 63 33.86 -8.83 -13.74
C ARG A 63 33.22 -9.33 -12.45
N ILE A 64 33.83 -9.06 -11.29
CA ILE A 64 33.25 -9.38 -9.97
C ILE A 64 31.97 -8.56 -9.70
N ARG A 65 31.88 -7.34 -10.23
CA ARG A 65 30.71 -6.45 -10.07
C ARG A 65 29.55 -6.82 -11.00
N ILE A 66 29.80 -7.65 -12.02
CA ILE A 66 28.84 -7.99 -13.06
C ILE A 66 28.30 -9.41 -12.84
N ARG A 67 26.97 -9.56 -12.97
CA ARG A 67 26.28 -10.85 -12.84
C ARG A 67 26.85 -11.88 -13.83
N GLU A 68 27.01 -13.12 -13.39
CA GLU A 68 27.69 -14.19 -14.14
C GLU A 68 27.20 -14.38 -15.58
N HIS A 69 25.88 -14.34 -15.80
CA HIS A 69 25.28 -14.46 -17.13
C HIS A 69 25.60 -13.30 -18.09
N LEU A 70 25.99 -12.13 -17.58
CA LEU A 70 26.36 -10.95 -18.36
C LEU A 70 27.86 -10.80 -18.57
N GLN A 71 28.69 -11.58 -17.84
CA GLN A 71 30.15 -11.46 -17.90
C GLN A 71 30.70 -11.72 -19.30
N ARG A 72 30.20 -12.73 -20.03
CA ARG A 72 30.66 -13.04 -21.40
C ARG A 72 30.34 -11.90 -22.38
N GLY A 73 29.16 -11.30 -22.25
CA GLY A 73 28.78 -10.15 -23.06
C GLY A 73 29.63 -8.92 -22.72
N PHE A 74 29.89 -8.68 -21.43
CA PHE A 74 30.77 -7.62 -20.98
C PHE A 74 32.19 -7.78 -21.52
N ASP A 75 32.80 -8.96 -21.39
CA ASP A 75 34.15 -9.25 -21.90
C ASP A 75 34.26 -9.02 -23.41
N THR A 76 33.21 -9.39 -24.16
CA THR A 76 33.11 -9.14 -25.60
C THR A 76 33.10 -7.65 -25.91
N VAL A 77 32.27 -6.86 -25.21
CA VAL A 77 32.20 -5.41 -25.43
C VAL A 77 33.50 -4.72 -25.01
N VAL A 78 34.11 -5.13 -23.91
CA VAL A 78 35.43 -4.64 -23.47
C VAL A 78 36.49 -4.88 -24.53
N THR A 79 36.51 -6.07 -25.14
CA THR A 79 37.45 -6.42 -26.20
C THR A 79 37.22 -5.58 -27.45
N LEU A 80 35.96 -5.34 -27.82
CA LEU A 80 35.60 -4.46 -28.94
C LEU A 80 36.01 -3.01 -28.68
N VAL A 81 35.83 -2.50 -27.46
CA VAL A 81 36.29 -1.16 -27.10
C VAL A 81 37.80 -1.04 -27.17
N ALA A 82 38.54 -2.03 -26.65
CA ALA A 82 40.00 -2.04 -26.74
C ALA A 82 40.47 -2.11 -28.21
N TRP A 83 39.84 -2.97 -29.02
CA TRP A 83 40.11 -3.10 -30.45
C TRP A 83 39.86 -1.81 -31.22
N THR A 84 38.77 -1.11 -30.91
CA THR A 84 38.38 0.11 -31.63
C THR A 84 39.24 1.30 -31.26
N ILE A 85 39.64 1.43 -30.00
CA ILE A 85 40.68 2.38 -29.57
C ILE A 85 41.99 2.11 -30.34
N TRP A 86 42.40 0.84 -30.45
CA TRP A 86 43.60 0.46 -31.20
C TRP A 86 43.48 0.78 -32.69
N LYS A 87 42.35 0.42 -33.32
CA LYS A 87 42.06 0.66 -34.74
C LYS A 87 42.10 2.15 -35.08
N GLU A 88 41.48 2.99 -34.26
CA GLU A 88 41.46 4.45 -34.45
C GLU A 88 42.84 5.09 -34.24
N ARG A 89 43.64 4.58 -33.30
CA ARG A 89 45.03 5.04 -33.12
C ARG A 89 45.88 4.73 -34.36
N ASN A 90 45.73 3.53 -34.93
CA ASN A 90 46.44 3.16 -36.15
C ASN A 90 45.92 3.87 -37.40
N GLY A 91 44.61 4.05 -37.54
CA GLY A 91 44.02 4.78 -38.66
C GLY A 91 44.50 6.24 -38.75
N ARG A 92 44.76 6.88 -37.60
CA ARG A 92 45.35 8.23 -37.54
C ARG A 92 46.82 8.26 -37.95
N ILE A 93 47.59 7.23 -37.57
CA ILE A 93 49.03 7.14 -37.86
C ILE A 93 49.28 6.76 -39.32
N PHE A 94 48.55 5.78 -39.84
CA PHE A 94 48.82 5.20 -41.16
C PHE A 94 47.96 5.77 -42.29
N ASN A 95 46.72 6.18 -42.01
CA ASN A 95 45.75 6.55 -43.05
C ASN A 95 45.37 8.04 -43.06
N GLN A 96 46.01 8.88 -42.23
CA GLN A 96 45.73 10.32 -42.06
C GLN A 96 44.25 10.68 -41.84
N GLN A 97 43.43 9.73 -41.35
CA GLN A 97 42.01 9.95 -41.11
C GLN A 97 41.79 10.75 -39.82
N GLN A 98 41.04 11.84 -39.88
CA GLN A 98 40.66 12.67 -38.73
C GLN A 98 39.15 12.60 -38.47
N ARG A 99 38.64 11.43 -38.08
CA ARG A 99 37.27 11.33 -37.56
C ARG A 99 37.19 12.07 -36.22
N THR A 100 36.12 12.85 -36.03
CA THR A 100 35.89 13.49 -34.74
C THR A 100 35.57 12.42 -33.71
N TRP A 101 36.04 12.59 -32.48
CA TRP A 101 35.78 11.61 -31.42
C TRP A 101 34.31 11.51 -31.05
N VAL A 102 33.51 12.55 -31.32
CA VAL A 102 32.05 12.53 -31.15
C VAL A 102 31.42 11.48 -32.07
N ASP A 103 31.86 11.39 -33.32
CA ASP A 103 31.34 10.42 -34.28
C ASP A 103 31.77 8.99 -33.92
N ILE A 104 33.00 8.82 -33.42
CA ILE A 104 33.50 7.54 -32.92
C ILE A 104 32.68 7.08 -31.70
N VAL A 105 32.44 7.97 -30.73
CA VAL A 105 31.65 7.65 -29.53
C VAL A 105 30.20 7.32 -29.89
N LYS A 106 29.59 8.03 -30.84
CA LYS A 106 28.24 7.73 -31.32
C LYS A 106 28.17 6.35 -32.00
N GLY A 107 29.15 6.03 -32.85
CA GLY A 107 29.25 4.71 -33.50
C GLY A 107 29.43 3.59 -32.48
N MET A 108 30.32 3.78 -31.50
CA MET A 108 30.55 2.81 -30.42
C MET A 108 29.32 2.61 -29.53
N ALA A 109 28.62 3.67 -29.18
CA ALA A 109 27.40 3.57 -28.38
C ALA A 109 26.29 2.83 -29.15
N ALA A 110 26.17 3.04 -30.47
CA ALA A 110 25.25 2.32 -31.32
C ALA A 110 25.62 0.82 -31.43
N GLU A 111 26.90 0.49 -31.59
CA GLU A 111 27.35 -0.91 -31.65
C GLU A 111 27.16 -1.61 -30.29
N ALA A 112 27.52 -0.96 -29.18
CA ALA A 112 27.33 -1.50 -27.83
C ALA A 112 25.85 -1.76 -27.50
N THR A 113 24.93 -0.92 -27.99
CA THR A 113 23.48 -1.12 -27.80
C THR A 113 22.95 -2.29 -28.63
N LEU A 114 23.43 -2.48 -29.86
CA LEU A 114 23.11 -3.65 -30.68
C LEU A 114 23.59 -4.96 -30.02
N TRP A 115 24.81 -4.98 -29.48
CA TRP A 115 25.34 -6.15 -28.77
C TRP A 115 24.57 -6.43 -27.48
N ARG A 116 24.12 -5.39 -26.75
CA ARG A 116 23.24 -5.56 -25.60
C ARG A 116 21.91 -6.20 -26.00
N GLN A 117 21.31 -5.78 -27.11
CA GLN A 117 20.07 -6.37 -27.63
C GLN A 117 20.27 -7.82 -28.10
N ALA A 118 21.37 -8.10 -28.82
CA ALA A 118 21.72 -9.46 -29.24
C ALA A 118 21.96 -10.39 -28.05
N ASN A 119 22.64 -9.91 -27.01
CA ASN A 119 22.89 -10.68 -25.78
C ASN A 119 21.66 -10.77 -24.85
N GLN A 120 20.58 -10.04 -25.10
CA GLN A 120 19.26 -10.30 -24.49
C GLN A 120 18.48 -11.39 -25.26
N ALA A 121 18.74 -11.54 -26.56
CA ALA A 121 18.13 -12.56 -27.40
C ALA A 121 18.81 -13.95 -27.31
N ILE A 122 20.14 -13.98 -27.14
CA ILE A 122 20.94 -15.23 -27.02
C ILE A 122 20.66 -16.07 -25.74
N PRO A 123 20.36 -15.49 -24.56
CA PRO A 123 19.99 -16.25 -23.35
C PRO A 123 18.79 -17.17 -23.54
N ALA A 124 17.87 -16.84 -24.46
CA ALA A 124 16.70 -17.66 -24.78
C ALA A 124 17.04 -18.97 -25.52
N LEU A 125 18.19 -19.04 -26.20
CA LEU A 125 18.60 -20.21 -27.00
C LEU A 125 19.56 -21.16 -26.28
N ILE A 126 20.21 -20.73 -25.20
CA ILE A 126 21.25 -21.52 -24.50
C ILE A 126 20.73 -22.17 -23.20
N PHE A 127 19.59 -21.73 -22.65
CA PHE A 127 19.01 -22.30 -21.42
C PHE A 127 17.93 -23.38 -21.69
N ARG A 128 18.32 -24.51 -22.28
CA ARG A 128 17.70 -25.81 -21.96
C ARG A 128 18.70 -26.65 -21.17
N ARG A 129 18.93 -26.27 -19.89
CA ARG A 129 19.24 -27.17 -18.75
C ARG A 129 19.60 -26.34 -17.51
N GLU A 130 18.77 -26.52 -16.49
CA GLU A 130 19.04 -26.46 -15.04
C GLU A 130 20.03 -25.41 -14.51
N PHE A 131 19.48 -24.32 -13.95
CA PHE A 131 19.55 -24.00 -12.50
C PHE A 131 18.80 -22.67 -12.29
N VAL A 132 17.61 -22.70 -11.71
CA VAL A 132 16.81 -21.49 -11.49
C VAL A 132 17.02 -21.01 -10.04
N LEU A 133 17.94 -20.07 -9.83
CA LEU A 133 17.83 -19.14 -8.70
C LEU A 133 16.73 -18.14 -9.08
N ARG A 134 15.47 -18.49 -8.75
CA ARG A 134 14.35 -17.56 -8.89
C ARG A 134 14.59 -16.42 -7.89
N HIS A 135 15.10 -15.29 -8.38
CA HIS A 135 14.66 -14.04 -7.79
C HIS A 135 13.20 -13.95 -8.21
N ALA A 136 12.29 -13.97 -7.24
CA ALA A 136 10.87 -13.81 -7.52
C ALA A 136 10.72 -12.57 -8.41
N THR A 137 10.06 -12.76 -9.55
CA THR A 137 9.69 -11.63 -10.41
C THR A 137 8.85 -10.65 -9.59
N ILE A 138 8.89 -9.35 -9.93
CA ILE A 138 8.08 -8.34 -9.23
C ILE A 138 6.60 -8.76 -9.17
N GLU A 139 6.12 -9.42 -10.23
CA GLU A 139 4.77 -9.98 -10.34
C GLU A 139 4.48 -11.10 -9.33
N GLU A 140 5.44 -12.00 -9.07
CA GLU A 140 5.29 -13.05 -8.03
C GLU A 140 5.28 -12.44 -6.62
N ILE A 141 6.08 -11.40 -6.38
CA ILE A 141 6.11 -10.67 -5.09
C ILE A 141 4.78 -9.96 -4.85
N GLU A 142 4.25 -9.31 -5.88
CA GLU A 142 3.01 -8.54 -5.81
C GLU A 142 1.78 -9.45 -5.68
N ALA A 143 1.80 -10.63 -6.34
CA ALA A 143 0.79 -11.65 -6.17
C ALA A 143 0.76 -12.19 -4.73
N GLU A 144 1.90 -12.60 -4.18
CA GLU A 144 1.99 -13.11 -2.80
C GLU A 144 1.66 -12.03 -1.76
N LYS A 145 2.05 -10.76 -2.01
CA LYS A 145 1.61 -9.60 -1.21
C LYS A 145 0.08 -9.52 -1.18
N SER A 146 -0.55 -9.50 -2.35
CA SER A 146 -2.00 -9.29 -2.46
C SER A 146 -2.78 -10.36 -1.71
N VAL A 147 -2.36 -11.62 -1.80
CA VAL A 147 -3.03 -12.74 -1.12
C VAL A 147 -2.98 -12.58 0.40
N ILE A 148 -1.82 -12.24 0.97
CA ILE A 148 -1.69 -12.08 2.43
C ILE A 148 -2.44 -10.84 2.91
N GLU A 149 -2.35 -9.73 2.17
CA GLU A 149 -3.03 -8.49 2.53
C GLU A 149 -4.56 -8.65 2.48
N ASP A 150 -5.09 -9.29 1.44
CA ASP A 150 -6.52 -9.53 1.27
C ASP A 150 -7.06 -10.45 2.37
N GLN A 151 -6.34 -11.53 2.71
CA GLN A 151 -6.70 -12.41 3.83
C GLN A 151 -6.68 -11.68 5.17
N ALA A 152 -5.70 -10.81 5.40
CA ALA A 152 -5.63 -10.00 6.61
C ALA A 152 -6.81 -9.01 6.67
N ARG A 153 -7.12 -8.34 5.56
CA ARG A 153 -8.22 -7.38 5.43
C ARG A 153 -9.57 -8.03 5.67
N GLU A 154 -9.84 -9.18 5.04
CA GLU A 154 -11.09 -9.94 5.23
C GLU A 154 -11.27 -10.34 6.71
N ARG A 155 -10.19 -10.82 7.35
CA ARG A 155 -10.21 -11.16 8.77
C ARG A 155 -10.42 -9.95 9.68
N MET A 156 -9.83 -8.81 9.35
CA MET A 156 -10.03 -7.55 10.09
C MET A 156 -11.47 -7.04 9.96
N GLU A 157 -12.07 -7.14 8.77
CA GLU A 157 -13.46 -6.76 8.55
C GLU A 157 -14.42 -7.65 9.37
N LYS A 158 -14.22 -8.97 9.35
CA LYS A 158 -14.97 -9.91 10.20
C LYS A 158 -14.81 -9.61 11.69
N ALA A 159 -13.63 -9.17 12.12
CA ALA A 159 -13.41 -8.74 13.50
C ALA A 159 -14.23 -7.49 13.84
N ILE A 160 -14.30 -6.51 12.93
CA ILE A 160 -15.18 -5.34 13.10
C ILE A 160 -16.65 -5.74 13.17
N GLU A 161 -17.12 -6.59 12.25
CA GLU A 161 -18.51 -7.08 12.27
C GLU A 161 -18.85 -7.78 13.59
N THR A 162 -17.93 -8.60 14.11
CA THR A 162 -18.09 -9.26 15.41
C THR A 162 -18.20 -8.24 16.55
N VAL A 163 -17.35 -7.20 16.55
CA VAL A 163 -17.39 -6.12 17.54
C VAL A 163 -18.71 -5.34 17.44
N GLN A 164 -19.18 -5.02 16.23
CA GLN A 164 -20.47 -4.35 16.02
C GLN A 164 -21.64 -5.20 16.52
N ASN A 165 -21.64 -6.49 16.21
CA ASN A 165 -22.64 -7.44 16.70
C ASN A 165 -22.64 -7.52 18.23
N ASN A 166 -21.46 -7.55 18.84
CA ASN A 166 -21.32 -7.52 20.30
C ASN A 166 -21.87 -6.22 20.88
N PHE A 167 -21.59 -5.05 20.27
CA PHE A 167 -22.18 -3.78 20.72
C PHE A 167 -23.69 -3.70 20.55
N ASN A 168 -24.26 -4.36 19.55
CA ASN A 168 -25.72 -4.45 19.38
C ASN A 168 -26.40 -5.25 20.51
N THR A 169 -25.68 -6.18 21.15
CA THR A 169 -26.21 -6.89 22.32
C THR A 169 -26.29 -6.01 23.57
N VAL A 170 -25.47 -4.96 23.65
CA VAL A 170 -25.43 -4.03 24.77
C VAL A 170 -26.58 -3.04 24.65
N ARG A 171 -27.61 -3.22 25.48
CA ARG A 171 -28.79 -2.35 25.54
C ARG A 171 -28.42 -0.98 26.12
N THR A 172 -28.56 0.07 25.31
CA THR A 172 -28.21 1.47 25.69
C THR A 172 -29.33 2.22 26.40
N GLY A 173 -30.49 1.57 26.62
CA GLY A 173 -31.68 2.23 27.17
C GLY A 173 -32.39 3.15 26.17
N ARG A 174 -31.87 3.22 24.93
CA ARG A 174 -32.50 3.90 23.80
C ARG A 174 -33.39 2.93 23.04
N ALA A 175 -34.56 3.40 22.64
CA ALA A 175 -35.45 2.74 21.70
C ALA A 175 -34.71 2.51 20.36
N ASN A 176 -34.45 1.25 20.02
CA ASN A 176 -33.86 0.86 18.73
C ASN A 176 -34.74 -0.24 18.09
N PRO A 177 -35.17 -0.09 16.83
CA PRO A 177 -35.93 -1.11 16.11
C PRO A 177 -35.23 -2.48 16.08
N ALA A 178 -33.89 -2.51 16.09
CA ALA A 178 -33.11 -3.75 16.08
C ALA A 178 -33.36 -4.66 17.31
N MET A 179 -33.93 -4.12 18.40
CA MET A 179 -34.35 -4.94 19.55
C MET A 179 -35.46 -5.95 19.19
N LEU A 180 -36.27 -5.65 18.18
CA LEU A 180 -37.42 -6.44 17.77
C LEU A 180 -37.11 -7.40 16.61
N ASP A 181 -35.91 -7.32 16.00
CA ASP A 181 -35.53 -8.11 14.82
C ASP A 181 -35.48 -9.63 15.10
N ARG A 182 -35.29 -10.04 16.36
CA ARG A 182 -35.26 -11.45 16.78
C ARG A 182 -36.64 -12.03 17.12
N ILE A 183 -37.71 -11.23 17.03
CA ILE A 183 -39.05 -11.65 17.43
C ILE A 183 -39.81 -12.19 16.23
N GLU A 184 -40.25 -13.43 16.35
CA GLU A 184 -41.13 -14.10 15.38
C GLU A 184 -42.56 -14.13 15.91
N VAL A 185 -43.50 -13.74 15.06
CA VAL A 185 -44.93 -13.68 15.33
C VAL A 185 -45.64 -14.72 14.47
N GLU A 186 -46.52 -15.52 15.07
CA GLU A 186 -47.23 -16.59 14.37
C GLU A 186 -48.41 -16.06 13.53
N TYR A 187 -48.14 -15.60 12.32
CA TYR A 187 -49.15 -15.03 11.44
C TYR A 187 -49.75 -16.13 10.54
N TYR A 188 -51.07 -16.33 10.66
CA TYR A 188 -51.83 -17.37 9.94
C TYR A 188 -51.20 -18.79 10.04
N GLY A 189 -50.68 -19.16 11.21
CA GLY A 189 -50.10 -20.49 11.46
C GLY A 189 -48.66 -20.68 10.96
N THR A 190 -48.00 -19.61 10.52
CA THR A 190 -46.58 -19.61 10.16
C THR A 190 -45.81 -18.58 10.98
N PRO A 191 -44.62 -18.92 11.52
CA PRO A 191 -43.77 -17.95 12.19
C PRO A 191 -43.15 -17.00 11.15
N VAL A 192 -43.40 -15.71 11.31
CA VAL A 192 -42.87 -14.65 10.44
C VAL A 192 -42.23 -13.57 11.31
N ASN A 193 -41.15 -12.95 10.83
CA ASN A 193 -40.50 -11.87 11.56
C ASN A 193 -41.44 -10.66 11.73
N LEU A 194 -41.46 -10.07 12.92
CA LEU A 194 -42.26 -8.90 13.25
C LEU A 194 -42.06 -7.73 12.26
N LYS A 195 -40.83 -7.54 11.77
CA LYS A 195 -40.48 -6.48 10.80
C LYS A 195 -41.18 -6.62 9.44
N SER A 196 -41.61 -7.82 9.09
CA SER A 196 -42.33 -8.09 7.83
C SER A 196 -43.82 -7.83 7.93
N ILE A 197 -44.39 -7.84 9.15
CA ILE A 197 -45.83 -7.69 9.41
C ILE A 197 -46.18 -6.28 9.90
N ALA A 198 -45.19 -5.54 10.42
CA ALA A 198 -45.38 -4.20 10.97
C ALA A 198 -44.24 -3.26 10.60
N GLN A 199 -44.59 -1.99 10.42
CA GLN A 199 -43.64 -0.90 10.34
C GLN A 199 -43.22 -0.47 11.76
N ILE A 200 -41.91 -0.41 12.01
CA ILE A 200 -41.34 -0.03 13.30
C ILE A 200 -40.67 1.33 13.16
N ASN A 201 -41.16 2.31 13.92
CA ASN A 201 -40.66 3.68 13.97
C ASN A 201 -40.20 4.04 15.39
N THR A 202 -39.22 4.93 15.51
CA THR A 202 -38.77 5.51 16.80
C THR A 202 -39.15 6.98 16.87
N PRO A 203 -40.34 7.33 17.38
CA PRO A 203 -40.74 8.73 17.52
C PRO A 203 -39.88 9.48 18.56
N ASP A 204 -39.56 8.84 19.69
CA ASP A 204 -38.65 9.40 20.70
C ASP A 204 -37.50 8.44 21.03
N ALA A 205 -36.48 8.93 21.71
CA ALA A 205 -35.33 8.13 22.15
C ALA A 205 -35.72 7.01 23.15
N THR A 206 -36.87 7.10 23.81
CA THR A 206 -37.34 6.13 24.82
C THR A 206 -38.57 5.35 24.37
N SER A 207 -39.16 5.66 23.22
CA SER A 207 -40.40 5.06 22.74
C SER A 207 -40.24 4.42 21.35
N LEU A 208 -40.75 3.21 21.19
CA LEU A 208 -40.91 2.51 19.91
C LEU A 208 -42.38 2.50 19.53
N LEU A 209 -42.68 2.81 18.28
CA LEU A 209 -44.02 2.72 17.70
C LEU A 209 -44.03 1.62 16.65
N ILE A 210 -44.89 0.64 16.84
CA ILE A 210 -45.07 -0.50 15.95
C ILE A 210 -46.46 -0.37 15.33
N GLN A 211 -46.50 -0.18 14.02
CA GLN A 211 -47.72 -0.04 13.24
C GLN A 211 -47.91 -1.30 12.37
N PRO A 212 -48.79 -2.24 12.77
CA PRO A 212 -49.07 -3.42 11.96
C PRO A 212 -49.80 -3.05 10.67
N TYR A 213 -49.52 -3.76 9.58
CA TYR A 213 -50.27 -3.58 8.33
C TYR A 213 -51.71 -4.12 8.42
N ASP A 214 -51.92 -5.14 9.25
CA ASP A 214 -53.24 -5.70 9.55
C ASP A 214 -53.59 -5.53 11.04
N LYS A 215 -54.72 -4.85 11.32
CA LYS A 215 -55.23 -4.60 12.67
C LYS A 215 -55.59 -5.89 13.41
N SER A 216 -55.90 -6.97 12.70
CA SER A 216 -56.21 -8.28 13.30
C SER A 216 -55.01 -8.86 14.07
N SER A 217 -53.79 -8.57 13.60
CA SER A 217 -52.53 -9.09 14.15
C SER A 217 -52.08 -8.40 15.44
N LEU A 218 -52.72 -7.29 15.82
CA LEU A 218 -52.25 -6.40 16.88
C LEU A 218 -52.18 -7.12 18.25
N LYS A 219 -53.22 -7.87 18.63
CA LYS A 219 -53.24 -8.67 19.87
C LYS A 219 -52.19 -9.78 19.88
N LEU A 220 -51.88 -10.34 18.72
CA LEU A 220 -50.88 -11.39 18.60
C LEU A 220 -49.48 -10.80 18.81
N ILE A 221 -49.18 -9.69 18.15
CA ILE A 221 -47.91 -8.96 18.29
C ILE A 221 -47.70 -8.54 19.76
N GLU A 222 -48.73 -8.03 20.43
CA GLU A 222 -48.68 -7.67 21.85
C GLU A 222 -48.27 -8.86 22.73
N LYS A 223 -48.92 -10.01 22.54
CA LYS A 223 -48.60 -11.25 23.26
C LYS A 223 -47.18 -11.72 22.98
N THR A 224 -46.73 -11.67 21.73
CA THR A 224 -45.38 -12.10 21.36
C THR A 224 -44.30 -11.20 21.97
N ILE A 225 -44.52 -9.88 22.02
CA ILE A 225 -43.56 -8.94 22.65
C ILE A 225 -43.43 -9.22 24.16
N VAL A 226 -44.54 -9.50 24.84
CA VAL A 226 -44.54 -9.88 26.26
C VAL A 226 -43.85 -11.24 26.45
N ALA A 227 -44.16 -12.22 25.60
CA ALA A 227 -43.55 -13.56 25.65
C ALA A 227 -42.03 -13.53 25.37
N ALA A 228 -41.56 -12.59 24.56
CA ALA A 228 -40.13 -12.38 24.28
C ALA A 228 -39.34 -11.89 25.50
N ASN A 229 -40.00 -11.55 26.62
CA ASN A 229 -39.38 -11.16 27.89
C ASN A 229 -38.32 -10.06 27.73
N LEU A 230 -38.60 -9.07 26.88
CA LEU A 230 -37.69 -7.94 26.66
C LEU A 230 -37.59 -7.00 27.88
N GLY A 231 -38.44 -7.17 28.90
CA GLY A 231 -38.50 -6.32 30.09
C GLY A 231 -39.20 -4.98 29.84
N VAL A 232 -40.04 -4.92 28.80
CA VAL A 232 -40.80 -3.73 28.39
C VAL A 232 -42.27 -4.10 28.28
N THR A 233 -43.15 -3.19 28.68
CA THR A 233 -44.59 -3.36 28.60
C THR A 233 -45.14 -2.63 27.36
N PRO A 234 -45.74 -3.34 26.38
CA PRO A 234 -46.41 -2.70 25.26
C PRO A 234 -47.72 -2.03 25.73
N SER A 235 -47.99 -0.83 25.23
CA SER A 235 -49.26 -0.11 25.33
C SER A 235 -49.96 -0.15 23.98
N ASN A 236 -51.27 -0.38 23.98
CA ASN A 236 -52.05 -0.57 22.78
C ASN A 236 -53.00 0.62 22.59
N ASP A 237 -52.81 1.38 21.51
CA ASP A 237 -53.63 2.56 21.17
C ASP A 237 -54.76 2.19 20.17
N GLY A 238 -55.00 0.90 19.92
CA GLY A 238 -56.05 0.35 19.03
C GLY A 238 -55.65 0.26 17.55
N GLU A 239 -54.71 1.10 17.10
CA GLU A 239 -54.13 1.06 15.75
C GLU A 239 -52.62 0.87 15.76
N VAL A 240 -51.94 1.33 16.82
CA VAL A 240 -50.49 1.23 16.99
C VAL A 240 -50.15 0.65 18.35
N ILE A 241 -49.03 -0.06 18.42
CA ILE A 241 -48.46 -0.56 19.68
C ILE A 241 -47.28 0.33 20.04
N ARG A 242 -47.30 0.89 21.25
CA ARG A 242 -46.22 1.73 21.80
C ARG A 242 -45.45 0.96 22.85
N VAL A 243 -44.14 0.85 22.70
CA VAL A 243 -43.26 0.20 23.67
C VAL A 243 -42.36 1.26 24.29
N THR A 244 -42.45 1.42 25.61
CA THR A 244 -41.63 2.37 26.37
C THR A 244 -40.44 1.66 27.00
N VAL A 245 -39.23 2.11 26.70
CA VAL A 245 -38.00 1.60 27.29
C VAL A 245 -37.72 2.37 28.59
N PRO A 246 -37.58 1.68 29.74
CA PRO A 246 -37.30 2.36 31.00
C PRO A 246 -35.89 3.00 30.98
N PRO A 247 -35.70 4.18 31.61
CA PRO A 247 -34.40 4.83 31.66
C PRO A 247 -33.41 4.04 32.51
N LEU A 248 -32.15 4.02 32.07
CA LEU A 248 -31.06 3.39 32.82
C LEU A 248 -30.59 4.30 33.97
N THR A 249 -30.36 3.71 35.15
CA THR A 249 -29.74 4.40 36.29
C THR A 249 -28.26 4.74 36.01
N SER A 250 -27.74 5.76 36.68
CA SER A 250 -26.35 6.23 36.50
C SER A 250 -25.31 5.13 36.77
N ASP A 251 -25.54 4.31 37.80
CA ASP A 251 -24.63 3.21 38.15
C ASP A 251 -24.65 2.09 37.09
N ARG A 252 -25.82 1.75 36.55
CA ARG A 252 -25.93 0.79 35.44
C ARG A 252 -25.27 1.30 34.17
N ARG A 253 -25.35 2.59 33.86
CA ARG A 253 -24.63 3.19 32.72
C ARG A 253 -23.11 3.05 32.87
N LYS A 254 -22.57 3.25 34.08
CA LYS A 254 -21.12 3.06 34.35
C LYS A 254 -20.69 1.61 34.18
N GLU A 255 -21.50 0.64 34.61
CA GLU A 255 -21.23 -0.79 34.39
C GLU A 255 -21.25 -1.16 32.90
N LEU A 256 -22.22 -0.63 32.15
CA LEU A 256 -22.31 -0.83 30.71
C LEU A 256 -21.14 -0.18 29.96
N ALA A 257 -20.67 1.00 30.38
CA ALA A 257 -19.49 1.62 29.81
C ALA A 257 -18.24 0.73 29.99
N LYS A 258 -18.07 0.11 31.17
CA LYS A 258 -16.96 -0.84 31.42
C LYS A 258 -17.04 -2.07 30.52
N THR A 259 -18.23 -2.60 30.29
CA THR A 259 -18.41 -3.77 29.40
C THR A 259 -18.17 -3.40 27.93
N VAL A 260 -18.61 -2.22 27.47
CA VAL A 260 -18.28 -1.70 26.13
C VAL A 260 -16.77 -1.56 25.95
N ALA A 261 -16.06 -0.99 26.93
CA ALA A 261 -14.60 -0.87 26.87
C ALA A 261 -13.91 -2.24 26.79
N LYS A 262 -14.39 -3.24 27.54
CA LYS A 262 -13.87 -4.61 27.48
C LYS A 262 -14.05 -5.24 26.09
N LEU A 263 -15.24 -5.13 25.51
CA LEU A 263 -15.54 -5.64 24.16
C LEU A 263 -14.70 -4.95 23.08
N ALA A 264 -14.46 -3.64 23.22
CA ALA A 264 -13.60 -2.89 22.32
C ALA A 264 -12.14 -3.39 22.38
N GLU A 265 -11.61 -3.66 23.58
CA GLU A 265 -10.26 -4.20 23.74
C GLU A 265 -10.12 -5.62 23.19
N GLU A 266 -11.14 -6.48 23.34
CA GLU A 266 -11.16 -7.80 22.70
C GLU A 266 -11.05 -7.68 21.16
N GLY A 267 -11.77 -6.72 20.57
CA GLY A 267 -11.65 -6.39 19.14
C GLY A 267 -10.25 -5.92 18.73
N LYS A 268 -9.64 -5.01 19.51
CA LYS A 268 -8.27 -4.55 19.26
C LYS A 268 -7.24 -5.68 19.39
N VAL A 269 -7.41 -6.57 20.37
CA VAL A 269 -6.56 -7.77 20.54
C VAL A 269 -6.68 -8.68 19.33
N ALA A 270 -7.89 -8.91 18.80
CA ALA A 270 -8.09 -9.69 17.58
C ALA A 270 -7.33 -9.11 16.39
N ILE A 271 -7.42 -7.78 16.15
CA ILE A 271 -6.66 -7.10 15.10
C ILE A 271 -5.15 -7.27 15.28
N ARG A 272 -4.63 -7.10 16.51
CA ARG A 272 -3.20 -7.30 16.81
C ARG A 272 -2.74 -8.73 16.54
N ASN A 273 -3.58 -9.73 16.80
CA ASN A 273 -3.29 -11.12 16.49
C ASN A 273 -3.24 -11.36 14.98
N ILE A 274 -4.19 -10.81 14.21
CA ILE A 274 -4.18 -10.88 12.74
C ILE A 274 -2.89 -10.27 12.18
N ARG A 275 -2.47 -9.11 12.66
CA ARG A 275 -1.19 -8.49 12.26
C ARG A 275 0.01 -9.39 12.57
N ARG A 276 0.06 -10.01 13.76
CA ARG A 276 1.13 -10.94 14.12
C ARG A 276 1.19 -12.14 13.19
N ASP A 277 0.04 -12.68 12.79
CA ASP A 277 -0.02 -13.82 11.88
C ASP A 277 0.40 -13.46 10.45
N ALA A 278 0.03 -12.26 9.97
CA ALA A 278 0.48 -11.75 8.69
C ALA A 278 2.00 -11.47 8.66
N ILE A 279 2.56 -10.90 9.73
CA ILE A 279 4.03 -10.73 9.85
C ILE A 279 4.75 -12.09 9.84
N LYS A 280 4.24 -13.08 10.59
CA LYS A 280 4.78 -14.44 10.55
C LYS A 280 4.70 -15.08 9.17
N ALA A 281 3.71 -14.72 8.35
CA ALA A 281 3.62 -15.21 6.97
C ALA A 281 4.73 -14.59 6.10
N TYR A 282 5.00 -13.28 6.24
CA TYR A 282 6.13 -12.64 5.58
C TYR A 282 7.48 -13.23 5.99
N ASP A 283 7.70 -13.46 7.29
CA ASP A 283 8.95 -14.10 7.79
C ASP A 283 9.14 -15.53 7.25
N LYS A 284 8.05 -16.27 6.98
CA LYS A 284 8.14 -17.59 6.35
C LYS A 284 8.56 -17.49 4.89
N LEU A 285 7.98 -16.54 4.15
CA LEU A 285 8.33 -16.30 2.75
C LEU A 285 9.78 -15.83 2.57
N GLU A 286 10.31 -15.08 3.54
CA GLU A 286 11.72 -14.72 3.62
C GLU A 286 12.63 -15.96 3.77
N LYS A 287 12.29 -16.87 4.70
CA LYS A 287 13.02 -18.14 4.90
C LYS A 287 12.96 -19.06 3.69
N GLU A 288 11.85 -19.04 2.95
CA GLU A 288 11.69 -19.74 1.67
C GLU A 288 12.45 -19.07 0.52
N LYS A 289 13.15 -17.95 0.77
CA LYS A 289 13.88 -17.13 -0.21
C LYS A 289 13.00 -16.62 -1.37
N LYS A 290 11.69 -16.51 -1.14
CA LYS A 290 10.75 -15.90 -2.07
C LYS A 290 10.75 -14.38 -1.97
N LEU A 291 11.04 -13.85 -0.78
CA LEU A 291 11.14 -12.43 -0.49
C LEU A 291 12.54 -12.05 0.01
N SER A 292 12.96 -10.82 -0.30
CA SER A 292 14.14 -10.18 0.29
C SER A 292 13.80 -9.52 1.63
N GLU A 293 14.79 -9.36 2.51
CA GLU A 293 14.65 -8.63 3.79
C GLU A 293 14.06 -7.23 3.61
N ASP A 294 14.45 -6.53 2.54
CA ASP A 294 13.96 -5.17 2.27
C ASP A 294 12.47 -5.18 1.88
N ASN A 295 12.03 -6.18 1.11
CA ASN A 295 10.61 -6.33 0.76
C ASN A 295 9.77 -6.59 2.02
N VAL A 296 10.26 -7.42 2.94
CA VAL A 296 9.54 -7.72 4.21
C VAL A 296 9.36 -6.45 5.05
N LYS A 297 10.36 -5.57 5.10
CA LYS A 297 10.27 -4.28 5.80
C LYS A 297 9.20 -3.38 5.18
N ASP A 298 9.19 -3.25 3.85
CA ASP A 298 8.21 -2.43 3.14
C ASP A 298 6.78 -2.97 3.31
N LEU A 299 6.61 -4.29 3.16
CA LEU A 299 5.32 -4.98 3.36
C LEU A 299 4.80 -4.85 4.80
N SER A 300 5.70 -4.96 5.78
CA SER A 300 5.37 -4.77 7.20
C SER A 300 4.92 -3.33 7.49
N ALA A 301 5.57 -2.34 6.87
CA ALA A 301 5.18 -0.94 6.99
C ALA A 301 3.80 -0.67 6.35
N ASP A 302 3.50 -1.27 5.20
CA ASP A 302 2.19 -1.17 4.56
C ASP A 302 1.08 -1.85 5.39
N LEU A 303 1.33 -3.06 5.87
CA LEU A 303 0.39 -3.78 6.74
C LEU A 303 0.10 -3.00 8.03
N GLN A 304 1.10 -2.30 8.57
CA GLN A 304 0.95 -1.46 9.75
C GLN A 304 -0.03 -0.30 9.49
N LYS A 305 0.06 0.37 8.34
CA LYS A 305 -0.89 1.44 7.96
C LYS A 305 -2.33 0.92 7.91
N VAL A 306 -2.54 -0.23 7.25
CA VAL A 306 -3.86 -0.87 7.17
C VAL A 306 -4.36 -1.21 8.58
N THR A 307 -3.52 -1.82 9.41
CA THR A 307 -3.89 -2.17 10.79
C THR A 307 -4.29 -0.93 11.62
N ASP A 308 -3.57 0.18 11.47
CA ASP A 308 -3.85 1.43 12.17
C ASP A 308 -5.18 2.06 11.73
N GLU A 309 -5.55 1.95 10.46
CA GLU A 309 -6.88 2.35 9.97
C GLU A 309 -8.00 1.55 10.63
N TYR A 310 -7.86 0.23 10.69
CA TYR A 310 -8.84 -0.65 11.34
C TYR A 310 -8.93 -0.42 12.86
N MET A 311 -7.81 -0.12 13.53
CA MET A 311 -7.82 0.28 14.94
C MET A 311 -8.61 1.58 15.16
N LYS A 312 -8.42 2.59 14.29
CA LYS A 312 -9.19 3.84 14.35
C LYS A 312 -10.68 3.62 14.13
N LYS A 313 -11.07 2.70 13.24
CA LYS A 313 -12.48 2.32 13.05
C LYS A 313 -13.09 1.77 14.35
N ILE A 314 -12.41 0.87 15.04
CA ILE A 314 -12.88 0.35 16.34
C ILE A 314 -13.02 1.47 17.36
N GLU A 315 -12.03 2.37 17.46
CA GLU A 315 -12.10 3.51 18.39
C GLU A 315 -13.26 4.46 18.07
N ALA A 316 -13.55 4.70 16.79
CA ALA A 316 -14.68 5.51 16.38
C ALA A 316 -16.02 4.87 16.79
N ILE A 317 -16.18 3.55 16.56
CA ILE A 317 -17.38 2.80 16.95
C ILE A 317 -17.53 2.79 18.48
N GLN A 318 -16.44 2.57 19.22
CA GLN A 318 -16.43 2.62 20.69
C GLN A 318 -16.88 3.99 21.19
N LYS A 319 -16.28 5.09 20.70
CA LYS A 319 -16.64 6.46 21.10
C LYS A 319 -18.09 6.79 20.79
N GLN A 320 -18.59 6.36 19.64
CA GLN A 320 -19.99 6.55 19.28
C GLN A 320 -20.92 5.84 20.29
N LYS A 321 -20.58 4.61 20.67
CA LYS A 321 -21.38 3.83 21.63
C LYS A 321 -21.31 4.37 23.06
N GLU A 322 -20.14 4.83 23.50
CA GLU A 322 -19.97 5.49 24.79
C GLU A 322 -20.74 6.80 24.87
N GLN A 323 -20.74 7.61 23.81
CA GLN A 323 -21.56 8.81 23.73
C GLN A 323 -23.05 8.49 23.78
N GLU A 324 -23.48 7.41 23.13
CA GLU A 324 -24.88 6.96 23.18
C GLU A 324 -25.30 6.59 24.61
N LEU A 325 -24.43 5.94 25.38
CA LEU A 325 -24.70 5.59 26.78
C LEU A 325 -24.78 6.82 27.71
N MET A 326 -24.07 7.90 27.39
CA MET A 326 -23.97 9.09 28.26
C MET A 326 -25.00 10.18 27.91
N LYS A 327 -25.49 10.26 26.66
CA LYS A 327 -26.36 11.35 26.17
C LYS A 327 -27.87 11.13 26.39
N ILE A 328 -28.30 10.76 27.61
CA ILE A 328 -29.73 10.63 27.95
C ILE A 328 -30.06 11.36 29.24
#